data_AF-A0ABD3PZR7-F1
#
_entry.id   AF-A0ABD3PZR7-F1
#
_cell.length_a   1.000
_cell.length_b   1.000
_cell.length_c   1.000
_cell.angle_alpha   90.00
_cell.angle_beta   90.00
_cell.angle_gamma   90.00
#
_symmetry.space_group_name_H-M   'P 1'
#
loop_
_entity.id
_entity.type
_entity.pdbx_description
1 polymer ?
#
loop_
_entity_poly.entity_id
_entity_poly.type
_entity_poly.pdbx_seq_one_letter_code
_entity_poly.pdbx_strand_id
1 'polypeptide(L)'
;MEHNAQSVITEAQTTLSTSGLSAAQNVFKSAILDWVDDVTMGDVDMEGEASDGGVKEEVAKLWLGYAMLNRGANLFKSATEVYEQAIHCPVAGGVGKIWLEYAKFLEERGRPRTAQNIYIRALMGDKDGGVGPSVTNVEDQNLLWKEFLRMLQTTRKNPSLTLEELKSTVQQEWGRQPVGSMGSDAATAPVAATSDADSTADMRPAKRSRWNKKEPEEIVTITPSSIDTAANVLFTASRNLPPDIETLWHARDGVSLPTPPEPPLFSASPPKLGDASGKDLVGNEAALNLLKMMVAKTADGKSLGSALLDLCEACWMMMALKEDEAAKSVAKLEEKISSDMETLEANLEARASVAGGALKAVQQANEYERNQFLSQASMQREQLNASIAWDFRKLLYMQQILLSSAKLPGFDGPTVDSFAIAYQSKVCSVMHSAFYLRARVGEASHTTMLNKQIESLEKITTTTVKVEPSIAQYPPHFPVPPQPLQFQQPTLYSVPAPVFPPPPPMPPHMPGQQIYNPQFKQHH
;
A
#
# COMPACT_ATOMS: atom_id res chain seq x y z
N MET A 1 18.18 -26.16 7.06
CA MET A 1 19.42 -25.79 6.34
C MET A 1 20.35 -25.10 7.33
N GLU A 2 21.68 -25.27 7.24
CA GLU A 2 22.59 -24.49 8.09
C GLU A 2 22.67 -23.06 7.55
N HIS A 3 22.10 -22.11 8.30
CA HIS A 3 22.23 -20.68 8.00
C HIS A 3 23.68 -20.25 8.23
N ASN A 4 24.45 -20.09 7.15
CA ASN A 4 25.86 -19.68 7.23
C ASN A 4 26.12 -18.51 6.27
N ALA A 5 26.10 -17.28 6.81
CA ALA A 5 26.17 -16.05 6.02
C ALA A 5 27.47 -15.95 5.23
N GLN A 6 28.55 -16.55 5.71
CA GLN A 6 29.85 -16.50 5.04
C GLN A 6 29.80 -17.21 3.67
N SER A 7 29.03 -18.30 3.55
CA SER A 7 28.86 -19.01 2.29
C SER A 7 28.21 -18.12 1.21
N VAL A 8 27.11 -17.46 1.56
CA VAL A 8 26.38 -16.52 0.69
C VAL A 8 27.24 -15.30 0.35
N ILE A 9 27.99 -14.76 1.31
CA ILE A 9 28.91 -13.64 1.07
C ILE A 9 30.00 -14.03 0.05
N THR A 10 30.60 -15.21 0.20
CA THR A 10 31.61 -15.73 -0.73
C THR A 10 31.01 -16.00 -2.11
N GLU A 11 29.79 -16.52 -2.18
CA GLU A 11 29.06 -16.69 -3.43
C GLU A 11 28.79 -15.34 -4.11
N ALA A 12 28.27 -14.35 -3.38
CA ALA A 12 28.02 -13.02 -3.92
C ALA A 12 29.29 -12.33 -4.42
N GLN A 13 30.43 -12.49 -3.74
CA GLN A 13 31.74 -12.00 -4.19
C GLN A 13 32.22 -12.69 -5.47
N THR A 14 32.00 -14.00 -5.57
CA THR A 14 32.30 -14.77 -6.78
C THR A 14 31.44 -14.31 -7.94
N THR A 15 30.13 -14.16 -7.71
CA THR A 15 29.14 -13.67 -8.67
C THR A 15 29.41 -12.23 -9.10
N LEU A 16 29.89 -11.37 -8.20
CA LEU A 16 30.33 -10.01 -8.53
C LEU A 16 31.45 -10.03 -9.57
N SER A 17 32.40 -10.94 -9.40
CA SER A 17 33.56 -11.08 -10.29
C SER A 17 33.22 -11.68 -11.65
N THR A 18 32.18 -12.51 -11.73
CA THR A 18 31.82 -13.25 -12.96
C THR A 18 30.66 -12.62 -13.73
N SER A 19 29.63 -12.18 -13.01
CA SER A 19 28.31 -11.81 -13.55
C SER A 19 27.93 -10.35 -13.24
N GLY A 20 28.76 -9.63 -12.50
CA GLY A 20 28.61 -8.21 -12.19
C GLY A 20 27.73 -7.92 -10.96
N LEU A 21 27.61 -6.63 -10.66
CA LEU A 21 27.03 -6.13 -9.41
C LEU A 21 25.58 -6.54 -9.21
N SER A 22 24.72 -6.39 -10.23
CA SER A 22 23.29 -6.70 -10.10
C SER A 22 23.04 -8.18 -9.73
N ALA A 23 23.80 -9.10 -10.33
CA ALA A 23 23.71 -10.52 -10.00
C ALA A 23 24.14 -10.78 -8.54
N ALA A 24 25.23 -10.16 -8.09
CA ALA A 24 25.68 -10.28 -6.69
C ALA A 24 24.67 -9.69 -5.68
N GLN A 25 24.03 -8.58 -6.01
CA GLN A 25 22.96 -8.00 -5.18
C GLN A 25 21.76 -8.97 -5.09
N ASN A 26 21.42 -9.66 -6.18
CA ASN A 26 20.33 -10.64 -6.17
C ASN A 26 20.63 -11.87 -5.30
N VAL A 27 21.89 -12.32 -5.23
CA VAL A 27 22.29 -13.40 -4.31
C VAL A 27 21.97 -13.03 -2.86
N PHE A 28 22.34 -11.81 -2.43
CA PHE A 28 22.01 -11.32 -1.10
C PHE A 28 20.50 -11.21 -0.86
N LYS A 29 19.76 -10.58 -1.78
CA LYS A 29 18.30 -10.39 -1.64
C LYS A 29 17.56 -11.71 -1.50
N SER A 30 17.86 -12.69 -2.37
CA SER A 30 17.22 -14.01 -2.32
C SER A 30 17.52 -14.71 -1.01
N ALA A 31 18.79 -14.77 -0.59
CA ALA A 31 19.16 -15.43 0.66
C ALA A 31 18.54 -14.76 1.91
N ILE A 32 18.51 -13.42 1.95
CA ILE A 32 17.89 -12.68 3.05
C ILE A 32 16.39 -12.96 3.12
N LEU A 33 15.67 -12.93 1.99
CA LEU A 33 14.23 -13.20 1.95
C LEU A 33 13.94 -14.63 2.40
N ASP A 34 14.66 -15.61 1.85
CA ASP A 34 14.47 -17.02 2.19
C ASP A 34 14.71 -17.25 3.69
N TRP A 35 15.78 -16.69 4.28
CA TRP A 35 16.10 -16.90 5.69
C TRP A 35 15.19 -16.13 6.65
N VAL A 36 14.74 -14.94 6.26
CA VAL A 36 13.75 -14.19 7.04
C VAL A 36 12.40 -14.90 7.03
N ASP A 37 11.99 -15.42 5.87
CA ASP A 37 10.77 -16.21 5.74
C ASP A 37 10.85 -17.49 6.59
N ASP A 38 11.96 -18.23 6.53
CA ASP A 38 12.16 -19.46 7.34
C ASP A 38 12.02 -19.19 8.85
N VAL A 39 12.58 -18.08 9.35
CA VAL A 39 12.49 -17.70 10.78
C VAL A 39 11.09 -17.19 11.15
N THR A 40 10.47 -16.39 10.29
CA THR A 40 9.17 -15.75 10.61
C THR A 40 7.99 -16.70 10.44
N MET A 41 8.09 -17.69 9.56
CA MET A 41 7.01 -18.65 9.27
C MET A 41 7.00 -19.86 10.20
N GLY A 42 7.92 -19.94 11.17
CA GLY A 42 7.85 -20.92 12.25
C GLY A 42 8.07 -22.37 11.83
N ASP A 43 8.70 -22.63 10.68
CA ASP A 43 9.09 -23.99 10.25
C ASP A 43 10.30 -24.51 11.04
N VAL A 44 10.80 -23.70 11.99
CA VAL A 44 11.83 -24.07 12.95
C VAL A 44 11.16 -24.12 14.33
N ASP A 45 10.76 -25.32 14.76
CA ASP A 45 10.34 -25.63 16.13
C ASP A 45 11.50 -25.33 17.11
N MET A 46 11.72 -24.04 17.40
CA MET A 46 12.84 -23.52 18.19
C MET A 46 12.34 -23.17 19.60
N GLU A 47 11.83 -24.17 20.33
CA GLU A 47 11.54 -24.03 21.78
C GLU A 47 12.82 -23.95 22.65
N GLY A 48 13.98 -23.63 22.07
CA GLY A 48 15.24 -23.43 22.79
C GLY A 48 15.72 -21.98 22.71
N GLU A 49 15.62 -21.24 23.82
CA GLU A 49 16.12 -19.85 23.98
C GLU A 49 17.60 -19.64 23.56
N ALA A 50 18.39 -20.71 23.43
CA ALA A 50 19.79 -20.65 23.02
C ALA A 50 20.03 -20.69 21.50
N SER A 51 19.03 -21.01 20.66
CA SER A 51 19.22 -21.17 19.21
C SER A 51 18.73 -19.97 18.37
N ASP A 52 17.83 -19.16 18.93
CA ASP A 52 17.25 -17.98 18.26
C ASP A 52 18.31 -16.87 17.99
N GLY A 53 19.32 -16.75 18.84
CA GLY A 53 20.39 -15.75 18.67
C GLY A 53 21.27 -16.00 17.43
N GLY A 54 21.56 -17.27 17.12
CA GLY A 54 22.49 -17.63 16.05
C GLY A 54 21.98 -17.23 14.66
N VAL A 55 20.73 -17.55 14.34
CA VAL A 55 20.17 -17.23 13.01
C VAL A 55 19.99 -15.72 12.84
N LYS A 56 19.57 -15.00 13.88
CA LYS A 56 19.47 -13.54 13.87
C LYS A 56 20.81 -12.87 13.53
N GLU A 57 21.90 -13.36 14.13
CA GLU A 57 23.25 -12.88 13.83
C GLU A 57 23.69 -13.19 12.39
N GLU A 58 23.33 -14.36 11.85
CA GLU A 58 23.65 -14.73 10.47
C GLU A 58 22.86 -13.87 9.46
N VAL A 59 21.57 -13.63 9.68
CA VAL A 59 20.78 -12.71 8.86
C VAL A 59 21.34 -11.28 8.95
N ALA A 60 21.77 -10.84 10.14
CA ALA A 60 22.44 -9.54 10.29
C ALA A 60 23.76 -9.47 9.50
N LYS A 61 24.57 -10.54 9.49
CA LYS A 61 25.79 -10.62 8.67
C LYS A 61 25.49 -10.50 7.17
N LEU A 62 24.40 -11.10 6.68
CA LEU A 62 23.97 -10.96 5.29
C LEU A 62 23.62 -9.51 4.93
N TRP A 63 22.82 -8.85 5.77
CA TRP A 63 22.47 -7.44 5.57
C TRP A 63 23.71 -6.54 5.54
N LEU A 64 24.64 -6.74 6.47
CA LEU A 64 25.91 -6.01 6.50
C LEU A 64 26.77 -6.29 5.25
N GLY A 65 26.88 -7.55 4.83
CA GLY A 65 27.57 -7.93 3.60
C GLY A 65 26.96 -7.27 2.37
N TYR A 66 25.63 -7.19 2.31
CA TYR A 66 24.93 -6.53 1.22
C TYR A 66 25.16 -5.01 1.22
N ALA A 67 25.13 -4.35 2.38
CA ALA A 67 25.43 -2.92 2.49
C ALA A 67 26.89 -2.63 2.10
N MET A 68 27.83 -3.47 2.53
CA MET A 68 29.25 -3.37 2.19
C MET A 68 29.50 -3.55 0.69
N LEU A 69 28.79 -4.46 0.02
CA LEU A 69 28.85 -4.64 -1.44
C LEU A 69 28.49 -3.33 -2.16
N ASN A 70 27.38 -2.70 -1.76
CA ASN A 70 26.94 -1.43 -2.35
C ASN A 70 27.92 -0.28 -2.05
N ARG A 71 28.45 -0.24 -0.82
CA ARG A 71 29.47 0.74 -0.41
C ARG A 71 30.75 0.58 -1.24
N GLY A 72 31.23 -0.65 -1.45
CA GLY A 72 32.40 -0.94 -2.28
C GLY A 72 32.22 -0.55 -3.74
N ALA A 73 30.99 -0.60 -4.24
CA ALA A 73 30.61 -0.13 -5.58
C ALA A 73 30.33 1.38 -5.66
N ASN A 74 30.54 2.15 -4.59
CA ASN A 74 30.21 3.58 -4.46
C ASN A 74 28.71 3.90 -4.65
N LEU A 75 27.81 2.92 -4.49
CA LEU A 75 26.36 3.11 -4.53
C LEU A 75 25.82 3.51 -3.16
N PHE A 76 26.19 4.71 -2.69
CA PHE A 76 25.88 5.15 -1.33
C PHE A 76 24.39 5.23 -1.02
N LYS A 77 23.55 5.61 -2.00
CA LYS A 77 22.08 5.64 -1.82
C LYS A 77 21.52 4.24 -1.57
N SER A 78 21.92 3.28 -2.40
CA SER A 78 21.53 1.88 -2.23
C SER A 78 22.08 1.30 -0.93
N ALA A 79 23.30 1.66 -0.52
CA ALA A 79 23.82 1.24 0.78
C ALA A 79 22.97 1.79 1.95
N THR A 80 22.54 3.06 1.89
CA THR A 80 21.59 3.63 2.86
C THR A 80 20.27 2.86 2.88
N GLU A 81 19.68 2.57 1.73
CA GLU A 81 18.42 1.82 1.63
C GLU A 81 18.55 0.41 2.24
N VAL A 82 19.68 -0.26 2.01
CA VAL A 82 19.95 -1.58 2.59
C VAL A 82 20.08 -1.51 4.11
N TYR A 83 20.75 -0.48 4.66
CA TYR A 83 20.80 -0.29 6.11
C TYR A 83 19.41 0.01 6.71
N GLU A 84 18.62 0.86 6.06
CA GLU A 84 17.25 1.15 6.50
C GLU A 84 16.39 -0.14 6.48
N GLN A 85 16.46 -0.95 5.43
CA GLN A 85 15.76 -2.24 5.39
C GLN A 85 16.25 -3.19 6.48
N ALA A 86 17.56 -3.23 6.73
CA ALA A 86 18.16 -4.10 7.73
C ALA A 86 17.70 -3.77 9.16
N ILE A 87 17.61 -2.48 9.52
CA ILE A 87 17.12 -2.08 10.85
C ILE A 87 15.61 -2.32 11.02
N HIS A 88 14.82 -2.31 9.94
CA HIS A 88 13.38 -2.64 9.97
C HIS A 88 13.10 -4.15 9.79
N CYS A 89 14.13 -4.98 9.64
CA CYS A 89 13.97 -6.42 9.52
C CYS A 89 13.41 -7.01 10.83
N PRO A 90 12.32 -7.80 10.81
CA PRO A 90 11.74 -8.37 12.04
C PRO A 90 12.68 -9.35 12.74
N VAL A 91 13.62 -9.95 12.01
CA VAL A 91 14.56 -10.95 12.53
C VAL A 91 15.85 -10.27 13.03
N ALA A 92 16.44 -9.41 12.21
CA ALA A 92 17.78 -8.85 12.46
C ALA A 92 17.78 -7.40 12.96
N GLY A 93 16.63 -6.70 12.92
CA GLY A 93 16.53 -5.28 13.27
C GLY A 93 16.91 -4.96 14.72
N GLY A 94 16.82 -5.93 15.63
CA GLY A 94 17.27 -5.80 17.02
C GLY A 94 18.77 -5.97 17.24
N VAL A 95 19.56 -6.35 16.21
CA VAL A 95 20.99 -6.64 16.34
C VAL A 95 21.80 -5.34 16.29
N GLY A 96 22.46 -4.98 17.39
CA GLY A 96 23.13 -3.68 17.54
C GLY A 96 24.27 -3.44 16.56
N LYS A 97 24.90 -4.50 16.05
CA LYS A 97 25.94 -4.42 15.03
C LYS A 97 25.46 -3.74 13.73
N ILE A 98 24.21 -3.95 13.32
CA ILE A 98 23.63 -3.29 12.13
C ILE A 98 23.56 -1.78 12.34
N TRP A 99 23.02 -1.37 13.49
CA TRP A 99 22.92 0.03 13.89
C TRP A 99 24.28 0.72 13.98
N LEU A 100 25.27 0.05 14.56
CA LEU A 100 26.63 0.56 14.70
C LEU A 100 27.27 0.83 13.34
N GLU A 101 27.23 -0.14 12.42
CA GLU A 101 27.82 0.01 11.08
C GLU A 101 27.06 1.05 10.25
N TYR A 102 25.74 1.15 10.41
CA TYR A 102 24.96 2.20 9.75
C TYR A 102 25.37 3.60 10.24
N ALA A 103 25.51 3.79 11.54
CA ALA A 103 25.94 5.07 12.11
C ALA A 103 27.37 5.44 11.68
N LYS A 104 28.30 4.48 11.68
CA LYS A 104 29.67 4.69 11.16
C LYS A 104 29.69 5.07 9.68
N PHE A 105 28.89 4.39 8.87
CA PHE A 105 28.74 4.72 7.45
C PHE A 105 28.28 6.18 7.26
N LEU A 106 27.35 6.66 8.08
CA LEU A 106 26.90 8.06 8.05
C LEU A 106 27.99 9.04 8.56
N GLU A 107 28.77 8.66 9.58
CA GLU A 107 29.92 9.43 10.07
C GLU A 107 30.96 9.63 8.96
N GLU A 108 31.37 8.56 8.29
CA GLU A 108 32.32 8.59 7.16
C GLU A 108 31.83 9.45 5.99
N ARG A 109 30.51 9.55 5.81
CA ARG A 109 29.86 10.39 4.79
C ARG A 109 29.74 11.86 5.21
N GLY A 110 30.29 12.25 6.37
CA GLY A 110 30.23 13.61 6.88
C GLY A 110 28.82 13.99 7.39
N ARG A 111 28.02 13.03 7.83
CA ARG A 111 26.65 13.24 8.36
C ARG A 111 26.54 12.87 9.85
N PRO A 112 27.33 13.50 10.74
CA PRO A 112 27.36 13.14 12.16
C PRO A 112 26.03 13.38 12.89
N ARG A 113 25.22 14.35 12.44
CA ARG A 113 23.88 14.59 13.01
C ARG A 113 22.90 13.47 12.68
N THR A 114 22.95 12.94 11.46
CA THR A 114 22.14 11.77 11.08
C THR A 114 22.63 10.53 11.82
N ALA A 115 23.95 10.32 11.93
CA ALA A 115 24.53 9.23 12.71
C ALA A 115 24.10 9.29 14.20
N GLN A 116 24.11 10.48 14.80
CA GLN A 116 23.57 10.72 16.14
C GLN A 116 22.11 10.26 16.27
N ASN A 117 21.26 10.60 15.29
CA ASN A 117 19.86 10.16 15.31
C ASN A 117 19.75 8.63 15.21
N ILE A 118 20.59 7.97 14.42
CA ILE A 118 20.63 6.49 14.34
C ILE A 118 21.01 5.87 15.69
N TYR A 119 22.02 6.39 16.40
CA TYR A 119 22.36 5.91 17.74
C TYR A 119 21.21 6.08 18.72
N ILE A 120 20.55 7.23 18.73
CA ILE A 120 19.44 7.50 19.63
C ILE A 120 18.26 6.55 19.31
N ARG A 121 17.91 6.36 18.04
CA ARG A 121 16.85 5.41 17.62
C ARG A 121 17.16 3.98 18.06
N ALA A 122 18.40 3.53 17.86
CA ALA A 122 18.83 2.19 18.27
C ALA A 122 18.65 1.94 19.78
N LEU A 123 18.93 2.97 20.59
CA LEU A 123 18.97 2.89 22.06
C LEU A 123 17.62 3.19 22.72
N MET A 124 16.78 4.03 22.10
CA MET A 124 15.55 4.57 22.71
C MET A 124 14.27 4.23 21.95
N GLY A 125 14.35 3.60 20.77
CA GLY A 125 13.22 3.35 19.88
C GLY A 125 12.88 4.56 19.00
N ASP A 126 11.71 4.57 18.37
CA ASP A 126 11.26 5.72 17.57
C ASP A 126 10.49 6.75 18.42
N LYS A 127 10.61 8.03 18.10
CA LYS A 127 10.03 9.12 18.93
C LYS A 127 8.50 9.11 18.92
N ASP A 128 7.89 8.58 17.88
CA ASP A 128 6.46 8.69 17.61
C ASP A 128 5.61 7.65 18.37
N GLY A 129 6.17 7.00 19.39
CA GLY A 129 5.47 5.95 20.15
C GLY A 129 5.20 4.68 19.34
N GLY A 130 5.71 4.60 18.12
CA GLY A 130 5.75 3.37 17.34
C GLY A 130 6.64 2.35 18.05
N VAL A 131 6.21 1.09 18.06
CA VAL A 131 7.05 -0.07 18.45
C VAL A 131 8.10 -0.27 17.36
N GLY A 132 8.99 0.70 17.22
CA GLY A 132 10.14 0.63 16.33
C GLY A 132 11.14 -0.38 16.87
N PRO A 133 11.94 -1.01 16.00
CA PRO A 133 12.98 -1.93 16.43
C PRO A 133 14.01 -1.17 17.27
N SER A 134 14.04 -1.46 18.57
CA SER A 134 15.09 -1.02 19.49
C SER A 134 16.00 -2.19 19.82
N VAL A 135 17.30 -1.93 19.99
CA VAL A 135 18.25 -2.97 20.39
C VAL A 135 17.93 -3.40 21.82
N THR A 136 17.60 -4.68 22.02
CA THR A 136 17.24 -5.23 23.34
C THR A 136 18.42 -5.85 24.07
N ASN A 137 19.47 -6.27 23.35
CA ASN A 137 20.65 -6.87 23.93
C ASN A 137 21.50 -5.82 24.67
N VAL A 138 21.78 -6.07 25.96
CA VAL A 138 22.52 -5.15 26.84
C VAL A 138 23.98 -4.98 26.42
N GLU A 139 24.63 -6.01 25.88
CA GLU A 139 26.01 -5.93 25.39
C GLU A 139 26.11 -5.01 24.18
N ASP A 140 25.16 -5.15 23.25
CA ASP A 140 25.04 -4.31 22.07
C ASP A 140 24.70 -2.86 22.44
N GLN A 141 23.78 -2.64 23.39
CA GLN A 141 23.49 -1.30 23.92
C GLN A 141 24.74 -0.65 24.51
N ASN A 142 25.52 -1.39 25.29
CA ASN A 142 26.77 -0.89 25.88
C ASN A 142 27.80 -0.54 24.81
N LEU A 143 27.90 -1.34 23.75
CA LEU A 143 28.77 -1.06 22.60
C LEU A 143 28.33 0.23 21.88
N LEU A 144 27.04 0.36 21.58
CA LEU A 144 26.46 1.54 20.94
C LEU A 144 26.68 2.81 21.76
N TRP A 145 26.48 2.76 23.07
CA TRP A 145 26.73 3.88 23.98
C TRP A 145 28.20 4.34 23.96
N LYS A 146 29.16 3.41 23.97
CA LYS A 146 30.60 3.72 23.91
C LYS A 146 30.97 4.37 22.58
N GLU A 147 30.48 3.84 21.46
CA GLU A 147 30.76 4.38 20.13
C GLU A 147 30.07 5.72 19.88
N PHE A 148 28.85 5.89 20.39
CA PHE A 148 28.14 7.16 20.34
C PHE A 148 28.91 8.26 21.11
N LEU A 149 29.45 7.92 22.29
CA LEU A 149 30.31 8.82 23.06
C LEU A 149 31.57 9.19 22.28
N ARG A 150 32.28 8.21 21.71
CA ARG A 150 33.47 8.43 20.88
C ARG A 150 33.19 9.38 19.72
N MET A 151 32.09 9.17 19.00
CA MET A 151 31.66 10.01 17.88
C MET A 151 31.41 11.46 18.33
N LEU A 152 30.71 11.67 19.45
CA LEU A 152 30.42 13.01 19.96
C LEU A 152 31.67 13.73 20.47
N GLN A 153 32.57 13.04 21.19
CA GLN A 153 33.84 13.60 21.63
C GLN A 153 34.68 14.09 20.46
N THR A 154 34.74 13.28 19.39
CA THR A 154 35.48 13.60 18.15
C THR A 154 34.83 14.76 17.39
N THR A 155 33.51 14.70 17.18
CA THR A 155 32.79 15.70 16.37
C THR A 155 32.70 17.05 17.07
N ARG A 156 32.47 17.08 18.39
CA ARG A 156 32.33 18.32 19.17
C ARG A 156 33.64 18.84 19.75
N LYS A 157 34.77 18.14 19.52
CA LYS A 157 36.08 18.45 20.11
C LYS A 157 36.03 18.63 21.63
N ASN A 158 35.17 17.85 22.29
CA ASN A 158 34.98 17.91 23.74
C ASN A 158 35.36 16.55 24.35
N PRO A 159 36.64 16.37 24.74
CA PRO A 159 37.11 15.10 25.28
C PRO A 159 36.62 14.84 26.71
N SER A 160 36.05 15.84 27.41
CA SER A 160 35.60 15.69 28.80
C SER A 160 34.18 15.15 28.93
N LEU A 161 33.43 15.01 27.83
CA LEU A 161 32.08 14.46 27.87
C LEU A 161 32.13 13.03 28.41
N THR A 162 31.41 12.77 29.51
CA THR A 162 31.35 11.44 30.13
C THR A 162 30.14 10.64 29.62
N LEU A 163 30.18 9.31 29.81
CA LEU A 163 29.07 8.44 29.39
C LEU A 163 27.76 8.76 30.13
N GLU A 164 27.84 9.07 31.42
CA GLU A 164 26.67 9.37 32.25
C GLU A 164 26.04 10.71 31.86
N GLU A 165 26.86 11.73 31.56
CA GLU A 165 26.37 13.00 31.00
C GLU A 165 25.66 12.80 29.66
N LEU A 166 26.19 11.94 28.80
CA LEU A 166 25.59 11.62 27.51
C LEU A 166 24.23 10.93 27.69
N LYS A 167 24.15 9.88 28.51
CA LYS A 167 22.89 9.16 28.80
C LYS A 167 21.84 10.11 29.35
N SER A 168 22.21 10.95 30.32
CA SER A 168 21.31 11.95 30.92
C SER A 168 20.81 12.94 29.87
N THR A 169 21.69 13.44 28.99
CA THR A 169 21.32 14.40 27.95
C THR A 169 20.36 13.78 26.94
N VAL A 170 20.63 12.56 26.49
CA VAL A 170 19.78 11.85 25.52
C VAL A 170 18.41 11.56 26.12
N GLN A 171 18.34 11.10 27.37
CA GLN A 171 17.07 10.83 28.04
C GLN A 171 16.24 12.11 28.25
N GLN A 172 16.90 13.24 28.55
CA GLN A 172 16.24 14.53 28.68
C GLN A 172 15.70 15.07 27.34
N GLU A 173 16.49 14.96 26.26
CA GLU A 173 16.11 15.37 24.90
C GLU A 173 15.05 14.45 24.27
N TRP A 174 15.01 13.18 24.69
CA TRP A 174 13.99 12.23 24.23
C TRP A 174 12.63 12.47 24.88
N GLY A 175 12.61 12.79 26.18
CA GLY A 175 11.38 13.10 26.92
C GLY A 175 10.76 14.46 26.58
N ARG A 176 11.51 15.37 25.95
CA ARG A 176 10.98 16.63 25.44
C ARG A 176 10.46 16.43 24.02
N GLN A 177 9.13 16.34 23.88
CA GLN A 177 8.53 16.43 22.54
C GLN A 177 8.93 17.76 21.88
N PRO A 178 9.48 17.72 20.65
CA PRO A 178 9.80 18.93 19.93
C PRO A 178 8.49 19.56 19.44
N VAL A 179 8.09 20.67 20.06
CA VAL A 179 7.10 21.59 19.48
C VAL A 179 7.75 22.22 18.24
N GLY A 180 7.41 21.70 17.06
CA GLY A 180 7.59 22.32 15.75
C GLY A 180 8.97 22.92 15.43
N SER A 181 9.84 22.16 14.76
CA SER A 181 10.99 22.73 14.05
C SER A 181 10.92 22.35 12.57
N MET A 182 10.30 23.24 11.78
CA MET A 182 10.40 23.27 10.32
C MET A 182 11.84 23.62 9.90
N GLY A 183 12.38 22.86 8.95
CA GLY A 183 13.58 23.15 8.17
C GLY A 183 13.84 21.97 7.24
N SER A 184 13.30 21.93 6.02
CA SER A 184 13.76 22.66 4.83
C SER A 184 15.27 22.61 4.66
N ASP A 185 15.75 21.64 3.87
CA ASP A 185 16.94 21.79 3.02
C ASP A 185 16.89 20.76 1.88
N ALA A 186 16.27 21.16 0.77
CA ALA A 186 16.39 20.50 -0.53
C ALA A 186 17.32 21.36 -1.40
N ALA A 187 18.59 20.96 -1.49
CA ALA A 187 19.54 21.55 -2.44
C ALA A 187 19.40 20.85 -3.79
N THR A 188 18.73 21.53 -4.73
CA THR A 188 18.67 21.19 -6.15
C THR A 188 19.86 21.82 -6.86
N ALA A 189 20.65 21.02 -7.59
CA ALA A 189 21.69 21.52 -8.50
C ALA A 189 21.24 21.28 -9.96
N PRO A 190 21.38 22.26 -10.87
CA PRO A 190 21.03 22.11 -12.27
C PRO A 190 22.24 21.57 -13.04
N VAL A 191 22.02 20.59 -13.92
CA VAL A 191 23.03 20.17 -14.91
C VAL A 191 22.55 20.58 -16.28
N ALA A 192 23.37 21.41 -16.92
CA ALA A 192 23.19 22.02 -18.22
C ALA A 192 23.20 20.98 -19.35
N ALA A 193 22.33 21.22 -20.33
CA ALA A 193 22.38 20.64 -21.65
C ALA A 193 23.41 21.38 -22.51
N THR A 194 24.23 20.63 -23.24
CA THR A 194 24.96 21.11 -24.44
C THR A 194 25.09 19.96 -25.44
N SER A 195 25.11 20.36 -26.69
CA SER A 195 24.74 19.70 -27.94
C SER A 195 25.87 18.91 -28.62
N ASP A 196 25.55 18.47 -29.85
CA ASP A 196 26.42 18.07 -30.98
C ASP A 196 26.65 16.55 -31.12
N ALA A 197 26.57 15.90 -32.30
CA ALA A 197 26.26 16.30 -33.66
C ALA A 197 25.98 15.03 -34.51
N ASP A 198 25.04 15.16 -35.46
CA ASP A 198 25.23 14.90 -36.90
C ASP A 198 25.82 13.55 -37.37
N SER A 199 25.00 12.79 -38.10
CA SER A 199 25.45 12.10 -39.33
C SER A 199 24.24 11.67 -40.16
N THR A 200 24.33 12.02 -41.44
CA THR A 200 23.34 11.86 -42.49
C THR A 200 23.55 10.58 -43.31
N ALA A 201 22.46 10.14 -43.94
CA ALA A 201 22.37 9.38 -45.21
C ALA A 201 22.95 7.95 -45.30
N ASP A 202 22.12 6.96 -45.65
CA ASP A 202 21.91 6.62 -47.07
C ASP A 202 20.86 5.53 -47.32
N MET A 203 20.16 5.66 -48.44
CA MET A 203 19.15 4.74 -48.97
C MET A 203 19.78 3.55 -49.71
N ARG A 204 19.13 2.36 -49.70
CA ARG A 204 18.67 1.67 -50.93
C ARG A 204 17.85 0.39 -50.67
N PRO A 205 17.01 -0.04 -51.63
CA PRO A 205 15.95 -1.03 -51.44
C PRO A 205 16.30 -2.42 -52.02
N ALA A 206 15.72 -3.48 -51.44
CA ALA A 206 15.70 -4.81 -52.05
C ALA A 206 14.28 -5.39 -52.07
N LYS A 207 13.92 -5.90 -53.24
CA LYS A 207 12.62 -6.42 -53.65
C LYS A 207 12.42 -7.90 -53.24
N ARG A 208 11.14 -8.28 -53.15
CA ARG A 208 10.52 -9.63 -53.27
C ARG A 208 10.58 -10.55 -52.04
N SER A 209 9.39 -10.82 -51.47
CA SER A 209 8.69 -12.08 -51.74
C SER A 209 7.20 -11.94 -51.41
N ARG A 210 6.36 -12.53 -52.25
CA ARG A 210 4.92 -12.32 -52.37
C ARG A 210 4.28 -13.70 -52.34
N TRP A 211 3.89 -14.26 -51.19
CA TRP A 211 2.96 -15.39 -51.10
C TRP A 211 2.23 -15.38 -49.74
N ASN A 212 0.92 -15.63 -49.81
CA ASN A 212 -0.07 -15.82 -48.73
C ASN A 212 -0.67 -14.57 -48.08
N LYS A 213 -1.66 -14.00 -48.77
CA LYS A 213 -2.69 -13.11 -48.19
C LYS A 213 -3.54 -13.92 -47.21
N LYS A 214 -3.18 -13.88 -45.93
CA LYS A 214 -4.14 -14.01 -44.82
C LYS A 214 -4.96 -12.72 -44.82
N GLU A 215 -6.26 -12.79 -44.58
CA GLU A 215 -7.10 -11.59 -44.47
C GLU A 215 -6.45 -10.59 -43.50
N PRO A 216 -6.35 -9.30 -43.84
CA PRO A 216 -5.69 -8.33 -43.00
C PRO A 216 -6.48 -8.19 -41.70
N GLU A 217 -5.94 -8.78 -40.63
CA GLU A 217 -6.27 -8.37 -39.27
C GLU A 217 -6.09 -6.86 -39.22
N GLU A 218 -7.15 -6.14 -38.87
CA GLU A 218 -7.19 -4.69 -38.81
C GLU A 218 -6.19 -4.23 -37.74
N ILE A 219 -4.97 -3.91 -38.16
CA ILE A 219 -3.93 -3.39 -37.27
C ILE A 219 -4.38 -1.99 -36.87
N VAL A 220 -5.05 -1.90 -35.72
CA VAL A 220 -5.40 -0.65 -35.07
C VAL A 220 -4.10 0.11 -34.83
N THR A 221 -3.85 1.11 -35.67
CA THR A 221 -2.66 1.96 -35.59
C THR A 221 -2.93 2.98 -34.50
N ILE A 222 -2.27 2.84 -33.35
CA ILE A 222 -2.40 3.77 -32.22
C ILE A 222 -1.79 5.12 -32.65
N THR A 223 -2.62 6.12 -32.92
CA THR A 223 -2.18 7.49 -33.20
C THR A 223 -2.00 8.25 -31.89
N PRO A 224 -1.09 9.24 -31.80
CA PRO A 224 -0.98 10.12 -30.63
C PRO A 224 -2.32 10.73 -30.20
N SER A 225 -3.17 11.10 -31.17
CA SER A 225 -4.54 11.60 -30.90
C SER A 225 -5.45 10.59 -30.18
N SER A 226 -5.25 9.29 -30.38
CA SER A 226 -5.99 8.24 -29.65
C SER A 226 -5.56 8.16 -28.19
N ILE A 227 -4.28 8.43 -27.89
CA ILE A 227 -3.74 8.48 -26.54
C ILE A 227 -4.30 9.69 -25.79
N ASP A 228 -4.29 10.88 -26.41
CA ASP A 228 -4.87 12.09 -25.80
C ASP A 228 -6.38 11.94 -25.56
N THR A 229 -7.08 11.26 -26.48
CA THR A 229 -8.50 10.97 -26.31
C THR A 229 -8.72 10.02 -25.13
N ALA A 230 -7.95 8.94 -25.02
CA ALA A 230 -8.04 8.00 -23.90
C ALA A 230 -7.69 8.68 -22.55
N ALA A 231 -6.66 9.52 -22.54
CA ALA A 231 -6.27 10.30 -21.35
C ALA A 231 -7.37 11.27 -20.91
N ASN A 232 -8.01 11.97 -21.86
CA ASN A 232 -9.14 12.85 -21.56
C ASN A 232 -10.37 12.09 -21.06
N VAL A 233 -10.66 10.91 -21.62
CA VAL A 233 -11.73 10.03 -21.12
C VAL A 233 -11.46 9.60 -19.68
N LEU A 234 -10.22 9.17 -19.38
CA LEU A 234 -9.82 8.78 -18.03
C LEU A 234 -9.86 9.96 -17.05
N PHE A 235 -9.40 11.14 -17.48
CA PHE A 235 -9.46 12.35 -16.67
C PHE A 235 -10.89 12.81 -16.39
N THR A 236 -11.79 12.65 -17.35
CA THR A 236 -13.21 12.97 -17.15
C THR A 236 -13.85 11.95 -16.20
N ALA A 237 -13.57 10.66 -16.39
CA ALA A 237 -14.03 9.57 -15.55
C ALA A 237 -13.51 9.66 -14.10
N SER A 238 -12.32 10.22 -13.88
CA SER A 238 -11.75 10.36 -12.54
C SER A 238 -12.40 11.45 -11.70
N ARG A 239 -13.04 12.45 -12.34
CA ARG A 239 -13.69 13.55 -11.63
C ARG A 239 -15.10 13.20 -11.17
N ASN A 240 -15.91 12.66 -12.07
CA ASN A 240 -17.32 12.38 -11.83
C ASN A 240 -17.69 11.00 -12.36
N LEU A 241 -18.49 10.26 -11.59
CA LEU A 241 -19.17 9.08 -12.09
C LEU A 241 -20.21 9.51 -13.14
N PRO A 242 -20.36 8.76 -14.24
CA PRO A 242 -21.48 8.96 -15.13
C PRO A 242 -22.82 8.84 -14.39
N PRO A 243 -23.83 9.68 -14.69
CA PRO A 243 -25.11 9.68 -13.97
C PRO A 243 -25.86 8.34 -14.01
N ASP A 244 -25.70 7.58 -15.09
CA ASP A 244 -26.27 6.23 -15.24
C ASP A 244 -25.63 5.24 -14.26
N ILE A 245 -24.30 5.25 -14.13
CA ILE A 245 -23.59 4.42 -13.16
C ILE A 245 -23.90 4.84 -11.71
N GLU A 246 -23.97 6.15 -11.45
CA GLU A 246 -24.38 6.69 -10.15
C GLU A 246 -25.81 6.23 -9.77
N THR A 247 -26.74 6.26 -10.74
CA THR A 247 -28.11 5.76 -10.55
C THR A 247 -28.13 4.27 -10.23
N LEU A 248 -27.28 3.47 -10.88
CA LEU A 248 -27.16 2.04 -10.61
C LEU A 248 -26.61 1.76 -9.20
N TRP A 249 -25.65 2.55 -8.72
CA TRP A 249 -25.18 2.47 -7.32
C TRP A 249 -26.26 2.84 -6.32
N HIS A 250 -27.01 3.92 -6.56
CA HIS A 250 -28.16 4.28 -5.73
C HIS A 250 -29.23 3.19 -5.70
N ALA A 251 -29.52 2.57 -6.86
CA ALA A 251 -30.46 1.46 -6.93
C ALA A 251 -29.98 0.23 -6.14
N ARG A 252 -28.67 -0.04 -6.15
CA ARG A 252 -28.04 -1.13 -5.39
C ARG A 252 -28.10 -0.89 -3.88
N ASP A 253 -27.83 0.32 -3.43
CA ASP A 253 -27.85 0.67 -2.00
C ASP A 253 -29.30 0.85 -1.46
N GLY A 254 -30.22 1.25 -2.33
CA GLY A 254 -31.58 1.60 -1.94
C GLY A 254 -31.58 2.83 -1.02
N VAL A 255 -31.96 2.64 0.24
CA VAL A 255 -32.02 3.70 1.26
C VAL A 255 -30.84 3.68 2.22
N SER A 256 -29.92 2.72 2.10
CA SER A 256 -28.74 2.68 2.96
C SER A 256 -27.73 3.76 2.57
N LEU A 257 -26.85 4.10 3.51
CA LEU A 257 -25.68 4.91 3.20
C LEU A 257 -24.82 4.18 2.16
N PRO A 258 -24.13 4.92 1.27
CA PRO A 258 -23.26 4.32 0.28
C PRO A 258 -22.11 3.59 0.98
N THR A 259 -21.86 2.35 0.57
CA THR A 259 -20.71 1.56 1.03
C THR A 259 -19.65 1.45 -0.06
N PRO A 260 -18.36 1.30 0.31
CA PRO A 260 -17.33 0.93 -0.65
C PRO A 260 -17.69 -0.36 -1.40
N PRO A 261 -17.21 -0.55 -2.63
CA PRO A 261 -17.44 -1.77 -3.38
C PRO A 261 -16.74 -2.96 -2.72
N GLU A 262 -17.50 -4.03 -2.46
CA GLU A 262 -16.98 -5.28 -1.92
C GLU A 262 -17.21 -6.45 -2.91
N PRO A 263 -16.18 -7.30 -3.17
CA PRO A 263 -14.77 -7.10 -2.78
C PRO A 263 -14.08 -6.00 -3.63
N PRO A 264 -12.99 -5.37 -3.14
CA PRO A 264 -12.15 -4.52 -3.99
C PRO A 264 -11.53 -5.37 -5.12
N LEU A 265 -11.24 -4.74 -6.27
CA LEU A 265 -10.59 -5.45 -7.37
C LEU A 265 -9.18 -5.94 -7.00
N PHE A 266 -8.45 -5.12 -6.23
CA PHE A 266 -7.11 -5.44 -5.77
C PHE A 266 -7.06 -5.32 -4.25
N SER A 267 -6.47 -6.31 -3.59
CA SER A 267 -6.17 -6.29 -2.16
C SER A 267 -4.76 -5.75 -1.89
N ALA A 268 -4.51 -5.29 -0.67
CA ALA A 268 -3.20 -4.82 -0.23
C ALA A 268 -2.08 -5.87 -0.40
N SER A 269 -2.42 -7.15 -0.24
CA SER A 269 -1.47 -8.26 -0.41
C SER A 269 -1.85 -9.15 -1.60
N PRO A 270 -0.87 -9.68 -2.35
CA PRO A 270 -1.12 -10.65 -3.40
C PRO A 270 -1.72 -11.92 -2.80
N PRO A 271 -2.79 -12.46 -3.37
CA PRO A 271 -3.38 -13.70 -2.88
C PRO A 271 -2.44 -14.87 -3.14
N LYS A 272 -2.38 -15.79 -2.17
CA LYS A 272 -1.71 -17.09 -2.34
C LYS A 272 -2.60 -17.95 -3.23
N LEU A 273 -2.21 -18.11 -4.49
CA LEU A 273 -2.89 -19.04 -5.39
C LEU A 273 -2.46 -20.46 -5.03
N GLY A 274 -3.43 -21.36 -4.84
CA GLY A 274 -3.15 -22.79 -4.69
C GLY A 274 -2.51 -23.40 -5.95
N ASP A 275 -2.85 -22.83 -7.12
CA ASP A 275 -2.30 -23.16 -8.43
C ASP A 275 -1.87 -21.87 -9.14
N ALA A 276 -0.63 -21.81 -9.62
CA ALA A 276 -0.07 -20.66 -10.33
C ALA A 276 -0.84 -20.28 -11.62
N SER A 277 -1.66 -21.19 -12.16
CA SER A 277 -2.56 -20.91 -13.28
C SER A 277 -3.79 -20.09 -12.90
N GLY A 278 -4.15 -20.03 -11.61
CA GLY A 278 -5.36 -19.35 -11.14
C GLY A 278 -6.68 -20.07 -11.49
N LYS A 279 -6.62 -21.28 -12.05
CA LYS A 279 -7.81 -22.03 -12.51
C LYS A 279 -8.83 -22.30 -11.40
N ASP A 280 -8.38 -22.41 -10.15
CA ASP A 280 -9.26 -22.65 -8.99
C ASP A 280 -10.12 -21.42 -8.66
N LEU A 281 -9.69 -20.23 -9.09
CA LEU A 281 -10.42 -18.98 -8.86
C LEU A 281 -11.38 -18.64 -10.00
N VAL A 282 -10.90 -18.73 -11.25
CA VAL A 282 -11.62 -18.22 -12.43
C VAL A 282 -12.13 -19.33 -13.35
N GLY A 283 -11.80 -20.59 -13.09
CA GLY A 283 -12.11 -21.73 -13.94
C GLY A 283 -11.09 -21.96 -15.06
N ASN A 284 -11.12 -23.16 -15.64
CA ASN A 284 -10.12 -23.62 -16.62
C ASN A 284 -10.05 -22.74 -17.88
N GLU A 285 -11.22 -22.36 -18.43
CA GLU A 285 -11.29 -21.60 -19.69
C GLU A 285 -10.78 -20.16 -19.51
N ALA A 286 -11.25 -19.46 -18.46
CA ALA A 286 -10.82 -18.10 -18.18
C ALA A 286 -9.34 -18.05 -17.82
N ALA A 287 -8.84 -19.00 -17.00
CA ALA A 287 -7.42 -19.11 -16.70
C ALA A 287 -6.59 -19.31 -17.98
N LEU A 288 -7.02 -20.21 -18.87
CA LEU A 288 -6.33 -20.43 -20.14
C LEU A 288 -6.28 -19.17 -21.00
N ASN A 289 -7.39 -18.43 -21.10
CA ASN A 289 -7.45 -17.17 -21.85
C ASN A 289 -6.54 -16.09 -21.24
N LEU A 290 -6.50 -15.97 -19.91
CA LEU A 290 -5.60 -15.05 -19.21
C LEU A 290 -4.13 -15.39 -19.46
N LEU A 291 -3.74 -16.66 -19.29
CA LEU A 291 -2.37 -17.09 -19.52
C LEU A 291 -1.94 -16.85 -20.97
N LYS A 292 -2.79 -17.18 -21.95
CA LYS A 292 -2.53 -16.93 -23.38
C LYS A 292 -2.29 -15.45 -23.66
N MET A 293 -3.11 -14.58 -23.06
CA MET A 293 -2.94 -13.14 -23.20
C MET A 293 -1.65 -12.63 -22.55
N MET A 294 -1.24 -13.21 -21.41
CA MET A 294 0.02 -12.85 -20.74
C MET A 294 1.27 -13.29 -21.49
N VAL A 295 1.21 -14.31 -22.35
CA VAL A 295 2.35 -14.71 -23.21
C VAL A 295 2.26 -14.16 -24.63
N ALA A 296 1.15 -13.51 -24.98
CA ALA A 296 0.92 -12.97 -26.31
C ALA A 296 1.94 -11.87 -26.64
N LYS A 297 2.28 -11.78 -27.92
CA LYS A 297 3.14 -10.73 -28.47
C LYS A 297 2.34 -9.84 -29.40
N THR A 298 2.61 -8.55 -29.35
CA THR A 298 2.10 -7.55 -30.30
C THR A 298 2.78 -7.70 -31.66
N ALA A 299 2.25 -7.02 -32.68
CA ALA A 299 2.79 -7.09 -34.05
C ALA A 299 4.25 -6.60 -34.17
N ASP A 300 4.70 -5.74 -33.25
CA ASP A 300 6.09 -5.27 -33.12
C ASP A 300 6.97 -6.19 -32.26
N GLY A 301 6.45 -7.36 -31.84
CA GLY A 301 7.17 -8.38 -31.09
C GLY A 301 7.31 -8.11 -29.59
N LYS A 302 6.71 -7.02 -29.08
CA LYS A 302 6.69 -6.71 -27.64
C LYS A 302 5.74 -7.63 -26.89
N SER A 303 6.03 -7.87 -25.61
CA SER A 303 5.20 -8.69 -24.73
C SER A 303 3.93 -7.94 -24.35
N LEU A 304 2.78 -8.37 -24.86
CA LEU A 304 1.46 -7.82 -24.47
C LEU A 304 1.22 -8.04 -22.97
N GLY A 305 1.61 -9.22 -22.47
CA GLY A 305 1.49 -9.54 -21.06
C GLY A 305 2.29 -8.62 -20.16
N SER A 306 3.47 -8.16 -20.60
CA SER A 306 4.25 -7.21 -19.80
C SER A 306 3.50 -5.90 -19.59
N ALA A 307 2.98 -5.30 -20.68
CA ALA A 307 2.18 -4.08 -20.61
C ALA A 307 0.88 -4.26 -19.79
N LEU A 308 0.23 -5.42 -19.91
CA LEU A 308 -0.97 -5.74 -19.16
C LEU A 308 -0.70 -5.89 -17.65
N LEU A 309 0.41 -6.52 -17.28
CA LEU A 309 0.81 -6.68 -15.88
C LEU A 309 1.19 -5.31 -15.27
N ASP A 310 1.87 -4.46 -16.04
CA ASP A 310 2.17 -3.07 -15.61
C ASP A 310 0.88 -2.26 -15.41
N LEU A 311 -0.13 -2.45 -16.27
CA LEU A 311 -1.44 -1.82 -16.10
C LEU A 311 -2.15 -2.31 -14.82
N CYS A 312 -2.09 -3.61 -14.53
CA CYS A 312 -2.66 -4.18 -13.31
C CYS A 312 -1.94 -3.68 -12.05
N GLU A 313 -0.60 -3.58 -12.09
CA GLU A 313 0.22 -3.01 -11.03
C GLU A 313 -0.14 -1.54 -10.78
N ALA A 314 -0.31 -0.74 -11.84
CA ALA A 314 -0.78 0.63 -11.72
C ALA A 314 -2.19 0.72 -11.09
N CYS A 315 -3.11 -0.19 -11.45
CA CYS A 315 -4.44 -0.25 -10.85
C CYS A 315 -4.38 -0.61 -9.35
N TRP A 316 -3.54 -1.56 -8.98
CA TRP A 316 -3.28 -1.91 -7.58
C TRP A 316 -2.70 -0.72 -6.80
N MET A 317 -1.71 -0.03 -7.36
CA MET A 317 -1.11 1.14 -6.71
C MET A 317 -2.11 2.29 -6.52
N MET A 318 -3.02 2.51 -7.47
CA MET A 318 -4.11 3.48 -7.30
C MET A 318 -5.04 3.11 -6.14
N MET A 319 -5.32 1.81 -5.93
CA MET A 319 -6.08 1.33 -4.76
C MET A 319 -5.34 1.64 -3.47
N ALA A 320 -4.06 1.26 -3.38
CA ALA A 320 -3.25 1.48 -2.18
C ALA A 320 -3.13 2.98 -1.81
N LEU A 321 -2.91 3.84 -2.81
CA LEU A 321 -2.87 5.29 -2.59
C LEU A 321 -4.22 5.83 -2.10
N LYS A 322 -5.33 5.29 -2.59
CA LYS A 322 -6.67 5.73 -2.17
C LYS A 322 -7.04 5.23 -0.77
N GLU A 323 -6.63 4.02 -0.41
CA GLU A 323 -6.73 3.50 0.96
C GLU A 323 -5.95 4.35 1.96
N ASP A 324 -4.71 4.74 1.63
CA ASP A 324 -3.90 5.63 2.46
C ASP A 324 -4.52 7.03 2.62
N GLU A 325 -5.05 7.61 1.54
CA GLU A 325 -5.77 8.90 1.59
C GLU A 325 -7.02 8.82 2.49
N ALA A 326 -7.80 7.74 2.36
CA ALA A 326 -8.97 7.49 3.19
C ALA A 326 -8.60 7.34 4.67
N ALA A 327 -7.57 6.54 4.97
CA ALA A 327 -7.07 6.33 6.34
C ALA A 327 -6.62 7.65 7.00
N LYS A 328 -5.86 8.48 6.25
CA LYS A 328 -5.44 9.82 6.72
C LYS A 328 -6.62 10.74 6.98
N SER A 329 -7.65 10.70 6.13
CA SER A 329 -8.84 11.52 6.28
C SER A 329 -9.64 11.15 7.52
N VAL A 330 -9.79 9.85 7.79
CA VAL A 330 -10.44 9.33 9.00
C VAL A 330 -9.63 9.73 10.25
N ALA A 331 -8.32 9.48 10.26
CA ALA A 331 -7.46 9.83 11.39
C ALA A 331 -7.52 11.33 11.72
N LYS A 332 -7.50 12.19 10.70
CA LYS A 332 -7.63 13.64 10.86
C LYS A 332 -8.98 14.05 11.45
N LEU A 333 -10.08 13.40 11.04
CA LEU A 333 -11.40 13.69 11.62
C LEU A 333 -11.46 13.25 13.09
N GLU A 334 -10.93 12.08 13.42
CA GLU A 334 -10.92 11.59 14.81
C GLU A 334 -10.05 12.47 15.72
N GLU A 335 -8.88 12.89 15.26
CA GLU A 335 -8.03 13.86 15.98
C GLU A 335 -8.79 15.15 16.27
N LYS A 336 -9.50 15.69 15.27
CA LYS A 336 -10.33 16.88 15.42
C LYS A 336 -11.47 16.66 16.41
N ILE A 337 -12.22 15.56 16.30
CA ILE A 337 -13.33 15.24 17.21
C ILE A 337 -12.81 15.09 18.65
N SER A 338 -11.64 14.45 18.85
CA SER A 338 -11.01 14.32 20.17
C SER A 338 -10.65 15.68 20.76
N SER A 339 -10.00 16.54 19.99
CA SER A 339 -9.61 17.89 20.45
C SER A 339 -10.83 18.77 20.76
N ASP A 340 -11.87 18.71 19.91
CA ASP A 340 -13.12 19.45 20.13
C ASP A 340 -13.84 18.92 21.39
N MET A 341 -13.81 17.61 21.65
CA MET A 341 -14.39 17.00 22.85
C MET A 341 -13.65 17.44 24.12
N GLU A 342 -12.32 17.42 24.14
CA GLU A 342 -11.53 17.90 25.28
C GLU A 342 -11.85 19.37 25.62
N THR A 343 -11.98 20.19 24.58
CA THR A 343 -12.36 21.60 24.72
C THR A 343 -13.78 21.74 25.29
N LEU A 344 -14.73 20.93 24.81
CA LEU A 344 -16.09 20.90 25.32
C LEU A 344 -16.09 20.51 26.81
N GLU A 345 -15.40 19.44 27.19
CA GLU A 345 -15.33 18.95 28.57
C GLU A 345 -14.76 20.01 29.52
N ALA A 346 -13.67 20.67 29.15
CA ALA A 346 -13.10 21.76 29.95
C ALA A 346 -14.12 22.90 30.16
N ASN A 347 -14.91 23.24 29.14
CA ASN A 347 -15.97 24.25 29.24
C ASN A 347 -17.15 23.80 30.10
N LEU A 348 -17.53 22.53 30.03
CA LEU A 348 -18.60 21.94 30.84
C LEU A 348 -18.19 21.90 32.32
N GLU A 349 -16.95 21.50 32.62
CA GLU A 349 -16.37 21.47 33.96
C GLU A 349 -16.28 22.88 34.57
N ALA A 350 -15.77 23.85 33.79
CA ALA A 350 -15.71 25.24 34.22
C ALA A 350 -17.11 25.77 34.60
N ARG A 351 -18.15 25.47 33.82
CA ARG A 351 -19.54 25.83 34.14
C ARG A 351 -20.05 25.15 35.40
N ALA A 352 -19.77 23.87 35.59
CA ALA A 352 -20.18 23.15 36.79
C ALA A 352 -19.53 23.74 38.05
N SER A 353 -18.25 24.15 37.97
CA SER A 353 -17.50 24.71 39.11
C SER A 353 -18.10 26.01 39.68
N VAL A 354 -18.74 26.82 38.84
CA VAL A 354 -19.32 28.12 39.23
C VAL A 354 -20.82 28.07 39.56
N ALA A 355 -21.47 26.91 39.36
CA ALA A 355 -22.93 26.79 39.41
C ALA A 355 -23.54 26.94 40.81
N GLY A 356 -22.77 26.72 41.88
CA GLY A 356 -23.23 26.84 43.26
C GLY A 356 -24.50 26.02 43.54
N GLY A 357 -25.55 26.67 44.04
CA GLY A 357 -26.84 26.02 44.34
C GLY A 357 -27.61 25.49 43.12
N ALA A 358 -27.25 25.91 41.90
CA ALA A 358 -27.87 25.47 40.65
C ALA A 358 -27.17 24.27 39.98
N LEU A 359 -26.22 23.62 40.67
CA LEU A 359 -25.35 22.57 40.11
C LEU A 359 -26.12 21.47 39.35
N LYS A 360 -27.24 20.98 39.88
CA LYS A 360 -28.02 19.91 39.23
C LYS A 360 -28.57 20.33 37.85
N ALA A 361 -29.07 21.55 37.74
CA ALA A 361 -29.60 22.07 36.47
C ALA A 361 -28.47 22.24 35.43
N VAL A 362 -27.30 22.72 35.87
CA VAL A 362 -26.11 22.85 35.01
C VAL A 362 -25.60 21.49 34.56
N GLN A 363 -25.56 20.47 35.42
CA GLN A 363 -25.16 19.11 35.04
C GLN A 363 -26.10 18.51 34.00
N GLN A 364 -27.41 18.68 34.15
CA GLN A 364 -28.38 18.21 33.15
C GLN A 364 -28.21 18.92 31.80
N ALA A 365 -27.96 20.22 31.81
CA ALA A 365 -27.67 20.98 30.58
C ALA A 365 -26.34 20.51 29.94
N ASN A 366 -25.32 20.25 30.75
CA ASN A 366 -24.03 19.75 30.28
C ASN A 366 -24.15 18.36 29.63
N GLU A 367 -24.96 17.47 30.20
CA GLU A 367 -25.23 16.15 29.64
C GLU A 367 -25.95 16.25 28.30
N TYR A 368 -26.95 17.13 28.20
CA TYR A 368 -27.64 17.41 26.94
C TYR A 368 -26.66 17.90 25.86
N GLU A 369 -25.76 18.83 26.19
CA GLU A 369 -24.76 19.36 25.25
C GLU A 369 -23.73 18.30 24.84
N ARG A 370 -23.29 17.44 25.77
CA ARG A 370 -22.41 16.30 25.46
C ARG A 370 -23.10 15.33 24.48
N ASN A 371 -24.36 15.01 24.71
CA ASN A 371 -25.13 14.14 23.81
C ASN A 371 -25.32 14.78 22.43
N GLN A 372 -25.54 16.10 22.36
CA GLN A 372 -25.62 16.84 21.11
C GLN A 372 -24.30 16.78 20.34
N PHE A 373 -23.16 16.98 21.01
CA PHE A 373 -21.84 16.87 20.40
C PHE A 373 -21.58 15.46 19.87
N LEU A 374 -21.87 14.42 20.66
CA LEU A 374 -21.71 13.03 20.22
C LEU A 374 -22.55 12.69 18.99
N SER A 375 -23.79 13.19 18.93
CA SER A 375 -24.66 13.04 17.75
C SER A 375 -24.06 13.74 16.52
N GLN A 376 -23.54 14.96 16.68
CA GLN A 376 -22.88 15.70 15.60
C GLN A 376 -21.60 15.00 15.12
N ALA A 377 -20.79 14.47 16.04
CA ALA A 377 -19.59 13.70 15.72
C ALA A 377 -19.94 12.42 14.94
N SER A 378 -21.02 11.71 15.32
CA SER A 378 -21.52 10.56 14.57
C SER A 378 -21.92 10.93 13.14
N MET A 379 -22.66 12.03 12.96
CA MET A 379 -23.03 12.52 11.63
C MET A 379 -21.81 12.88 10.76
N GLN A 380 -20.77 13.49 11.36
CA GLN A 380 -19.54 13.82 10.62
C GLN A 380 -18.80 12.57 10.16
N ARG A 381 -18.75 11.51 10.99
CA ARG A 381 -18.17 10.22 10.62
C ARG A 381 -18.95 9.56 9.49
N GLU A 382 -20.28 9.54 9.58
CA GLU A 382 -21.15 8.99 8.53
C GLU A 382 -20.98 9.74 7.21
N GLN A 383 -20.91 11.08 7.26
CA GLN A 383 -20.69 11.91 6.07
C GLN A 383 -19.32 11.64 5.44
N LEU A 384 -18.25 11.52 6.24
CA LEU A 384 -16.92 11.19 5.72
C LEU A 384 -16.90 9.79 5.11
N ASN A 385 -17.47 8.80 5.78
CA ASN A 385 -17.54 7.43 5.29
C ASN A 385 -18.33 7.34 3.98
N ALA A 386 -19.45 8.06 3.86
CA ALA A 386 -20.21 8.14 2.63
C ALA A 386 -19.40 8.77 1.49
N SER A 387 -18.62 9.82 1.79
CA SER A 387 -17.71 10.44 0.81
C SER A 387 -16.61 9.48 0.36
N ILE A 388 -15.98 8.77 1.30
CA ILE A 388 -14.95 7.76 1.01
C ILE A 388 -15.52 6.63 0.14
N ALA A 389 -16.74 6.15 0.45
CA ALA A 389 -17.42 5.13 -0.34
C ALA A 389 -17.59 5.55 -1.81
N TRP A 390 -18.06 6.78 -2.06
CA TRP A 390 -18.20 7.32 -3.41
C TRP A 390 -16.88 7.41 -4.16
N ASP A 391 -15.83 7.81 -3.47
CA ASP A 391 -14.50 7.89 -4.02
C ASP A 391 -13.94 6.52 -4.44
N PHE A 392 -14.16 5.46 -3.64
CA PHE A 392 -13.82 4.10 -4.04
C PHE A 392 -14.67 3.58 -5.22
N ARG A 393 -15.94 3.98 -5.33
CA ARG A 393 -16.79 3.65 -6.50
C ARG A 393 -16.28 4.30 -7.78
N LYS A 394 -15.81 5.55 -7.71
CA LYS A 394 -15.15 6.23 -8.85
C LYS A 394 -13.87 5.51 -9.26
N LEU A 395 -13.07 5.09 -8.27
CA LEU A 395 -11.84 4.33 -8.53
C LEU A 395 -12.15 2.98 -9.20
N LEU A 396 -13.13 2.23 -8.69
CA LEU A 396 -13.58 0.98 -9.30
C LEU A 396 -14.02 1.19 -10.75
N TYR A 397 -14.85 2.20 -11.01
CA TYR A 397 -15.31 2.55 -12.35
C TYR A 397 -14.13 2.81 -13.31
N MET A 398 -13.14 3.59 -12.87
CA MET A 398 -11.93 3.88 -13.66
C MET A 398 -11.11 2.62 -13.94
N GLN A 399 -10.89 1.77 -12.92
CA GLN A 399 -10.20 0.50 -13.09
C GLN A 399 -10.93 -0.42 -14.07
N GLN A 400 -12.26 -0.52 -13.98
CA GLN A 400 -13.06 -1.31 -14.92
C GLN A 400 -12.94 -0.80 -16.36
N ILE A 401 -12.95 0.52 -16.59
CA ILE A 401 -12.70 1.09 -17.94
C ILE A 401 -11.33 0.67 -18.46
N LEU A 402 -10.28 0.86 -17.66
CA LEU A 402 -8.90 0.57 -18.06
C LEU A 402 -8.74 -0.90 -18.45
N LEU A 403 -9.23 -1.80 -17.60
CA LEU A 403 -9.09 -3.25 -17.79
C LEU A 403 -9.98 -3.77 -18.93
N SER A 404 -11.18 -3.20 -19.11
CA SER A 404 -12.05 -3.51 -20.25
C SER A 404 -11.44 -3.01 -21.57
N SER A 405 -10.81 -1.83 -21.57
CA SER A 405 -10.11 -1.27 -22.74
C SER A 405 -8.91 -2.13 -23.14
N ALA A 406 -8.25 -2.74 -22.15
CA ALA A 406 -7.18 -3.72 -22.35
C ALA A 406 -7.70 -5.13 -22.74
N LYS A 407 -9.02 -5.31 -22.84
CA LYS A 407 -9.69 -6.59 -23.16
C LYS A 407 -9.33 -7.73 -22.19
N LEU A 408 -9.14 -7.40 -20.92
CA LEU A 408 -8.89 -8.40 -19.88
C LEU A 408 -10.14 -9.31 -19.73
N PRO A 409 -10.01 -10.65 -19.86
CA PRO A 409 -11.14 -11.56 -19.67
C PRO A 409 -11.89 -11.33 -18.35
N GLY A 410 -13.22 -11.22 -18.42
CA GLY A 410 -14.08 -10.88 -17.28
C GLY A 410 -14.39 -9.39 -17.11
N PHE A 411 -13.83 -8.54 -17.96
CA PHE A 411 -14.10 -7.10 -17.99
C PHE A 411 -14.81 -6.71 -19.28
N ASP A 412 -16.14 -6.77 -19.25
CA ASP A 412 -17.02 -6.39 -20.36
C ASP A 412 -17.45 -4.91 -20.33
N GLY A 413 -16.89 -4.14 -19.40
CA GLY A 413 -17.21 -2.75 -19.16
C GLY A 413 -17.43 -2.44 -17.67
N PRO A 414 -17.78 -1.18 -17.36
CA PRO A 414 -18.15 -0.79 -16.01
C PRO A 414 -19.42 -1.49 -15.53
N THR A 415 -19.41 -1.96 -14.28
CA THR A 415 -20.54 -2.67 -13.69
C THR A 415 -20.64 -2.43 -12.19
N VAL A 416 -21.87 -2.37 -11.68
CA VAL A 416 -22.18 -2.32 -10.25
C VAL A 416 -22.66 -3.66 -9.70
N ASP A 417 -22.79 -4.68 -10.56
CA ASP A 417 -23.29 -6.01 -10.16
C ASP A 417 -22.28 -6.71 -9.25
N SER A 418 -22.74 -7.16 -8.07
CA SER A 418 -21.85 -7.76 -7.08
C SER A 418 -21.22 -9.07 -7.54
N PHE A 419 -21.92 -9.88 -8.35
CA PHE A 419 -21.36 -11.13 -8.85
C PHE A 419 -20.26 -10.87 -9.90
N ALA A 420 -20.50 -9.91 -10.79
CA ALA A 420 -19.51 -9.47 -11.76
C ALA A 420 -18.28 -8.87 -11.07
N ILE A 421 -18.46 -7.99 -10.07
CA ILE A 421 -17.35 -7.41 -9.29
C ILE A 421 -16.57 -8.51 -8.56
N ALA A 422 -17.25 -9.48 -7.94
CA ALA A 422 -16.59 -10.59 -7.27
C ALA A 422 -15.78 -11.45 -8.25
N TYR A 423 -16.28 -11.69 -9.46
CA TYR A 423 -15.53 -12.40 -10.49
C TYR A 423 -14.33 -11.59 -11.00
N GLN A 424 -14.51 -10.29 -11.25
CA GLN A 424 -13.44 -9.36 -11.64
C GLN A 424 -12.32 -9.31 -10.58
N SER A 425 -12.67 -9.28 -9.29
CA SER A 425 -11.71 -9.35 -8.19
C SER A 425 -10.90 -10.65 -8.20
N LYS A 426 -11.51 -11.79 -8.55
CA LYS A 426 -10.79 -13.06 -8.75
C LYS A 426 -9.84 -13.03 -9.94
N VAL A 427 -10.23 -12.37 -11.04
CA VAL A 427 -9.32 -12.18 -12.20
C VAL A 427 -8.13 -11.30 -11.78
N CYS A 428 -8.39 -10.15 -11.14
CA CYS A 428 -7.35 -9.25 -10.64
C CYS A 428 -6.43 -9.93 -9.61
N SER A 429 -6.97 -10.84 -8.80
CA SER A 429 -6.19 -11.68 -7.88
C SER A 429 -5.14 -12.51 -8.62
N VAL A 430 -5.52 -13.17 -9.73
CA VAL A 430 -4.57 -13.93 -10.57
C VAL A 430 -3.51 -13.02 -11.17
N MET A 431 -3.92 -11.86 -11.70
CA MET A 431 -3.01 -10.88 -12.27
C MET A 431 -2.04 -10.31 -11.24
N HIS A 432 -2.50 -10.08 -10.00
CA HIS A 432 -1.69 -9.61 -8.88
C HIS A 432 -0.57 -10.59 -8.55
N SER A 433 -0.91 -11.87 -8.37
CA SER A 433 0.09 -12.90 -8.14
C SER A 433 1.06 -13.04 -9.31
N ALA A 434 0.60 -12.87 -10.55
CA ALA A 434 1.44 -12.95 -11.74
C ALA A 434 2.47 -11.81 -11.83
N PHE A 435 2.10 -10.55 -11.61
CA PHE A 435 3.07 -9.45 -11.68
C PHE A 435 4.07 -9.51 -10.52
N TYR A 436 3.63 -9.93 -9.33
CA TYR A 436 4.51 -10.13 -8.18
C TYR A 436 5.54 -11.24 -8.45
N LEU A 437 5.08 -12.37 -9.00
CA LEU A 437 5.97 -13.48 -9.37
C LEU A 437 6.94 -13.07 -10.48
N ARG A 438 6.47 -12.36 -11.52
CA ARG A 438 7.31 -11.80 -12.59
C ARG A 438 8.44 -10.93 -12.01
N ALA A 439 8.14 -10.06 -11.04
CA ALA A 439 9.15 -9.23 -10.39
C ALA A 439 10.20 -10.07 -9.64
N ARG A 440 9.81 -11.19 -9.04
CA ARG A 440 10.70 -12.10 -8.30
C ARG A 440 11.59 -12.96 -9.21
N VAL A 441 11.01 -13.60 -10.24
CA VAL A 441 11.74 -14.61 -11.05
C VAL A 441 12.26 -14.09 -12.39
N GLY A 442 11.87 -12.88 -12.77
CA GLY A 442 12.18 -12.27 -14.06
C GLY A 442 11.24 -12.69 -15.19
N GLU A 443 11.16 -11.86 -16.22
CA GLU A 443 10.19 -12.01 -17.33
C GLU A 443 10.37 -13.33 -18.12
N ALA A 444 11.61 -13.71 -18.43
CA ALA A 444 11.89 -14.93 -19.22
C ALA A 444 11.47 -16.21 -18.48
N SER A 445 11.82 -16.29 -17.18
CA SER A 445 11.44 -17.42 -16.32
C SER A 445 9.92 -17.48 -16.14
N HIS A 446 9.29 -16.32 -15.89
CA HIS A 446 7.84 -16.21 -15.77
C HIS A 446 7.13 -16.68 -17.05
N THR A 447 7.55 -16.20 -18.22
CA THR A 447 6.97 -16.60 -19.52
C THR A 447 7.12 -18.10 -19.77
N THR A 448 8.27 -18.69 -19.44
CA THR A 448 8.51 -20.13 -19.57
C THR A 448 7.56 -20.93 -18.66
N MET A 449 7.34 -20.46 -17.43
CA MET A 449 6.39 -21.06 -16.51
C MET A 449 4.95 -20.96 -17.03
N LEU A 450 4.52 -19.79 -17.52
CA LEU A 450 3.17 -19.59 -18.07
C LEU A 450 2.91 -20.51 -19.27
N ASN A 451 3.87 -20.68 -20.18
CA ASN A 451 3.72 -21.61 -21.32
C ASN A 451 3.49 -23.06 -20.86
N LYS A 452 4.21 -23.52 -19.83
CA LYS A 452 3.97 -24.86 -19.27
C LYS A 452 2.55 -25.00 -18.69
N GLN A 453 2.04 -23.95 -18.04
CA GLN A 453 0.68 -23.93 -17.51
C GLN A 453 -0.37 -23.92 -18.63
N ILE A 454 -0.12 -23.20 -19.72
CA ILE A 454 -0.97 -23.21 -20.92
C ILE A 454 -1.07 -24.63 -21.48
N GLU A 455 0.06 -25.31 -21.73
CA GLU A 455 0.08 -26.67 -22.24
C GLU A 455 -0.67 -27.66 -21.33
N SER A 456 -0.54 -27.49 -20.02
CA SER A 456 -1.25 -28.30 -19.02
C SER A 456 -2.76 -28.09 -19.10
N LEU A 457 -3.22 -26.84 -19.13
CA LEU A 457 -4.65 -26.50 -19.20
C LEU A 457 -5.27 -26.88 -20.55
N GLU A 458 -4.56 -26.75 -21.67
CA GLU A 458 -5.07 -27.19 -22.98
C GLU A 458 -5.36 -28.69 -23.02
N LYS A 459 -4.51 -29.51 -22.38
CA LYS A 459 -4.73 -30.97 -22.26
C LYS A 459 -5.99 -31.27 -21.44
N ILE A 460 -6.20 -30.55 -20.33
CA ILE A 460 -7.37 -30.70 -19.48
C ILE A 460 -8.64 -30.32 -20.26
N THR A 461 -8.66 -29.14 -20.88
CA THR A 461 -9.83 -28.62 -21.61
C THR A 461 -10.19 -29.50 -22.81
N THR A 462 -9.20 -30.04 -23.54
CA THR A 462 -9.45 -30.95 -24.68
C THR A 462 -10.04 -32.28 -24.25
N THR A 463 -9.66 -32.78 -23.07
CA THR A 463 -10.15 -34.07 -22.55
C THR A 463 -11.61 -33.98 -22.12
N THR A 464 -12.02 -32.87 -21.51
CA THR A 464 -13.40 -32.67 -21.03
C THR A 464 -14.43 -32.63 -22.16
N VAL A 465 -14.09 -32.07 -23.32
CA VAL A 465 -15.03 -31.95 -24.47
C VAL A 465 -15.32 -33.32 -25.12
N LYS A 466 -14.45 -34.31 -24.94
CA LYS A 466 -14.59 -35.62 -25.61
C LYS A 466 -15.44 -36.63 -24.84
N VAL A 467 -15.83 -36.31 -23.60
CA VAL A 467 -16.83 -37.08 -22.86
C VAL A 467 -18.21 -36.54 -23.26
N GLU A 468 -18.64 -36.93 -24.46
CA GLU A 468 -20.03 -36.78 -24.87
C GLU A 468 -20.90 -37.41 -23.76
N PRO A 469 -21.89 -36.69 -23.22
CA PRO A 469 -22.77 -37.24 -22.21
C PRO A 469 -23.54 -38.39 -22.86
N SER A 470 -23.02 -39.60 -22.69
CA SER A 470 -23.76 -40.83 -22.95
C SER A 470 -25.08 -40.67 -22.21
N ILE A 471 -26.16 -40.57 -22.99
CA ILE A 471 -27.52 -40.43 -22.53
C ILE A 471 -27.84 -41.71 -21.76
N ALA A 472 -27.44 -41.75 -20.49
CA ALA A 472 -27.94 -42.69 -19.54
C ALA A 472 -29.43 -42.40 -19.42
N GLN A 473 -30.23 -43.28 -19.99
CA GLN A 473 -31.68 -43.29 -19.90
C GLN A 473 -32.08 -43.04 -18.44
N TYR A 474 -32.72 -41.90 -18.19
CA TYR A 474 -33.32 -41.61 -16.90
C TYR A 474 -34.39 -42.68 -16.61
N PRO A 475 -34.38 -43.32 -15.43
CA PRO A 475 -35.50 -44.13 -14.98
C PRO A 475 -36.76 -43.24 -14.82
N PRO A 476 -37.97 -43.82 -14.97
CA PRO A 476 -39.20 -43.06 -15.06
C PRO A 476 -39.49 -42.26 -13.79
N HIS A 477 -39.94 -41.03 -14.03
CA HIS A 477 -40.50 -40.05 -13.11
C HIS A 477 -40.98 -40.60 -11.75
N PHE A 478 -40.32 -40.15 -10.68
CA PHE A 478 -40.97 -40.06 -9.38
C PHE A 478 -41.88 -38.82 -9.34
N PRO A 479 -43.10 -38.94 -8.78
CA PRO A 479 -44.03 -37.83 -8.68
C PRO A 479 -43.49 -36.77 -7.70
N VAL A 480 -43.46 -35.53 -8.18
CA VAL A 480 -43.12 -34.32 -7.42
C VAL A 480 -44.15 -34.13 -6.30
N PRO A 481 -43.75 -34.03 -5.01
CA PRO A 481 -44.67 -33.68 -3.95
C PRO A 481 -45.16 -32.23 -4.12
N PRO A 482 -46.44 -31.93 -3.82
CA PRO A 482 -47.00 -30.60 -4.01
C PRO A 482 -46.25 -29.58 -3.15
N GLN A 483 -45.78 -28.51 -3.79
CA GLN A 483 -45.18 -27.39 -3.09
C GLN A 483 -46.20 -26.71 -2.18
N PRO A 484 -45.83 -26.34 -0.94
CA PRO A 484 -46.71 -25.59 -0.07
C PRO A 484 -46.94 -24.18 -0.64
N LEU A 485 -48.18 -23.75 -0.47
CA LEU A 485 -48.76 -22.49 -0.89
C LEU A 485 -47.87 -21.27 -0.61
N GLN A 486 -47.91 -20.37 -1.59
CA GLN A 486 -47.48 -18.98 -1.57
C GLN A 486 -47.58 -18.34 -0.19
N PHE A 487 -46.44 -17.90 0.33
CA PHE A 487 -46.42 -16.81 1.31
C PHE A 487 -46.89 -15.53 0.60
N GLN A 488 -48.11 -15.10 0.90
CA GLN A 488 -48.53 -13.73 0.65
C GLN A 488 -47.55 -12.80 1.40
N GLN A 489 -46.85 -11.96 0.64
CA GLN A 489 -46.11 -10.86 1.24
C GLN A 489 -47.10 -9.94 1.96
N PRO A 490 -46.85 -9.56 3.23
CA PRO A 490 -47.65 -8.55 3.88
C PRO A 490 -47.42 -7.23 3.15
N THR A 491 -48.50 -6.61 2.69
CA THR A 491 -48.51 -5.20 2.31
C THR A 491 -47.95 -4.38 3.48
N LEU A 492 -46.73 -3.87 3.31
CA LEU A 492 -46.13 -2.91 4.23
C LEU A 492 -47.04 -1.69 4.27
N TYR A 493 -47.71 -1.51 5.40
CA TYR A 493 -48.32 -0.25 5.75
C TYR A 493 -47.20 0.81 5.74
N SER A 494 -47.32 1.76 4.83
CA SER A 494 -46.61 3.04 4.87
C SER A 494 -46.84 3.66 6.25
N VAL A 495 -45.82 3.58 7.10
CA VAL A 495 -45.76 4.37 8.33
C VAL A 495 -45.36 5.79 7.90
N PRO A 496 -46.20 6.81 8.09
CA PRO A 496 -45.83 8.18 7.78
C PRO A 496 -44.59 8.56 8.61
N ALA A 497 -43.63 9.18 7.94
CA ALA A 497 -42.39 9.66 8.54
C ALA A 497 -42.68 10.47 9.83
N PRO A 498 -41.87 10.32 10.89
CA PRO A 498 -42.01 11.13 12.08
C PRO A 498 -41.87 12.61 11.70
N VAL A 499 -42.97 13.35 11.87
CA VAL A 499 -42.98 14.81 11.77
C VAL A 499 -42.19 15.34 12.96
N PHE A 500 -40.92 15.68 12.74
CA PHE A 500 -40.14 16.41 13.72
C PHE A 500 -40.80 17.79 13.91
N PRO A 501 -41.10 18.21 15.15
CA PRO A 501 -41.53 19.58 15.39
C PRO A 501 -40.41 20.53 14.91
N PRO A 502 -40.76 21.65 14.25
CA PRO A 502 -39.78 22.64 13.86
C PRO A 502 -38.99 23.11 15.10
N PRO A 503 -37.68 23.39 14.94
CA PRO A 503 -36.87 23.88 16.04
C PRO A 503 -37.52 25.13 16.66
N PRO A 504 -37.46 25.30 17.99
CA PRO A 504 -38.01 26.46 18.65
C PRO A 504 -37.43 27.74 18.02
N PRO A 505 -38.26 28.78 17.82
CA PRO A 505 -37.79 30.04 17.24
C PRO A 505 -36.63 30.58 18.07
N MET A 506 -35.52 30.88 17.40
CA MET A 506 -34.37 31.52 18.05
C MET A 506 -34.85 32.78 18.78
N PRO A 507 -34.43 32.99 20.04
CA PRO A 507 -34.77 34.21 20.75
C PRO A 507 -34.28 35.43 19.95
N PRO A 508 -35.07 36.52 19.93
CA PRO A 508 -34.75 37.71 19.15
C PRO A 508 -33.35 38.22 19.51
N HIS A 509 -32.53 38.40 18.48
CA HIS A 509 -31.21 39.01 18.55
C HIS A 509 -31.31 40.32 19.32
N MET A 510 -30.78 40.36 20.55
CA MET A 510 -30.59 41.60 21.30
C MET A 510 -29.64 42.50 20.49
N PRO A 511 -30.04 43.74 20.14
CA PRO A 511 -29.16 44.67 19.45
C PRO A 511 -28.07 45.17 20.40
N GLY A 512 -26.82 44.82 20.09
CA GLY A 512 -25.61 45.63 20.31
C GLY A 512 -25.24 45.98 21.75
N GLN A 513 -24.53 45.10 22.44
CA GLN A 513 -23.52 45.56 23.40
C GLN A 513 -22.27 45.99 22.62
N GLN A 514 -22.04 47.31 22.57
CA GLN A 514 -20.79 47.90 22.10
C GLN A 514 -19.64 47.40 22.97
N ILE A 515 -18.78 46.56 22.39
CA ILE A 515 -17.47 46.24 22.97
C ILE A 515 -16.58 47.47 22.75
N TYR A 516 -16.39 48.24 23.82
CA TYR A 516 -15.46 49.36 23.88
C TYR A 516 -14.02 48.79 23.87
N ASN A 517 -13.28 49.04 22.79
CA ASN A 517 -11.90 48.60 22.63
C ASN A 517 -10.95 49.81 22.70
N PRO A 518 -10.26 50.09 23.82
CA PRO A 518 -9.41 51.26 23.94
C PRO A 518 -7.94 50.83 23.89
N GLN A 519 -7.31 50.84 22.72
CA GLN A 519 -5.86 51.09 22.60
C GLN A 519 -5.41 51.16 21.14
N PHE A 520 -5.20 52.37 20.64
CA PHE A 520 -4.08 52.72 19.77
C PHE A 520 -3.97 54.25 19.77
N LYS A 521 -3.23 54.80 20.73
CA LYS A 521 -2.68 56.16 20.64
C LYS A 521 -1.29 56.04 20.05
N GLN A 522 -1.14 56.53 18.82
CA GLN A 522 0.15 56.79 18.20
C GLN A 522 0.83 57.96 18.93
N HIS A 523 2.13 57.81 19.19
CA HIS A 523 3.00 58.91 19.57
C HIS A 523 3.90 59.25 18.40
N HIS A 524 3.80 60.52 17.98
CA HIS A 524 4.95 61.34 17.59
C HIS A 524 5.87 61.56 18.79
#